data_AF-A0A8X7VFA8-F1
#
_entry.id   AF-A0A8X7VFA8-F1
#
_cell.length_a   1.000
_cell.length_b   1.000
_cell.length_c   1.000
_cell.angle_alpha   90.00
_cell.angle_beta   90.00
_cell.angle_gamma   90.00
#
_symmetry.space_group_name_H-M   'P 1'
#
loop_
_entity.id
_entity.type
_entity.pdbx_description
1 polymer ?
#
loop_
_entity_poly.entity_id
_entity_poly.type
_entity_poly.pdbx_seq_one_letter_code
_entity_poly.pdbx_strand_id
1 'polypeptide(L)'
;MSGGVGPTYNDMALPKEEEHHATRETSTTAARLFSFQQLNILAVIVVLSASGLVTIEDFLFTLLTLIYFFFLSRLIFPLHKNPNRDAPLTSPSNKIFRLYVASAGIAGLLIPICYIFQGFLEDDKRGVSAAAPHVFLLASQVFMEGVAATCGFSAPARILVPVVYNARRILTLVEWITNEFSRETTPEYGKGTVSVRRMYAGKVLAAVNLGIWSFNLFGVLIPVYLPRAFKRRCWSDLQRHGLTQRRRTSRHQRNLNNSRQTLLVPTTKHPRSNRRSLRKWSRHIEDFLFTLLTLIYFFFLSRLIFPLHKNPNRDAPLTSPSNKIFRLYVASAGIAGLLIPICYIFQGFLEDDKRGVSAAAPHVFLLASQVFMEGVAATCGFSAPARILVPVVYNARRILTLVEWITNEFSRETTPEYGKGTVSVRRMYAGKVLAAVNLGIWSFNLFGVLIPVYLPRAFKRYYGSSKEV
;
A
#
# COMPACT_ATOMS: atom_id res chain seq x y z
N MET A 1 -54.01 -68.45 4.61
CA MET A 1 -53.43 -68.26 3.26
C MET A 1 -53.90 -66.91 2.74
N SER A 2 -53.06 -66.17 2.00
CA SER A 2 -53.30 -64.85 1.34
C SER A 2 -54.06 -63.79 2.17
N GLY A 3 -53.49 -62.64 2.54
CA GLY A 3 -52.24 -62.04 2.09
C GLY A 3 -52.42 -61.28 0.77
N GLY A 4 -52.76 -60.00 0.88
CA GLY A 4 -52.93 -59.06 -0.23
C GLY A 4 -53.09 -57.64 0.30
N VAL A 5 -52.03 -56.82 0.20
CA VAL A 5 -51.98 -55.44 0.71
C VAL A 5 -51.61 -54.52 -0.44
N GLY A 6 -52.35 -53.42 -0.62
CA GLY A 6 -52.08 -52.42 -1.66
C GLY A 6 -52.80 -51.10 -1.41
N PRO A 7 -52.12 -50.09 -0.83
CA PRO A 7 -52.55 -48.69 -0.78
C PRO A 7 -51.91 -47.88 -1.94
N THR A 8 -52.31 -46.65 -2.29
CA THR A 8 -53.24 -45.70 -1.66
C THR A 8 -53.99 -44.86 -2.73
N TYR A 9 -54.99 -44.07 -2.31
CA TYR A 9 -55.88 -43.26 -3.16
C TYR A 9 -55.35 -41.87 -3.55
N ASN A 10 -55.78 -41.43 -4.74
CA ASN A 10 -56.26 -40.12 -5.22
C ASN A 10 -55.74 -38.77 -4.68
N ASP A 11 -55.68 -37.81 -5.62
CA ASP A 11 -55.78 -36.36 -5.40
C ASP A 11 -57.03 -35.94 -4.59
N MET A 12 -56.87 -34.94 -3.72
CA MET A 12 -57.54 -33.62 -3.80
C MET A 12 -57.32 -32.83 -2.50
N ALA A 13 -56.70 -31.66 -2.58
CA ALA A 13 -56.60 -30.71 -1.48
C ALA A 13 -56.72 -29.25 -1.99
N LEU A 14 -57.81 -28.58 -1.60
CA LEU A 14 -58.01 -27.14 -1.80
C LEU A 14 -57.26 -26.34 -0.72
N PRO A 15 -56.98 -25.04 -0.94
CA PRO A 15 -56.07 -24.29 -0.08
C PRO A 15 -56.65 -24.00 1.30
N LYS A 16 -55.79 -24.04 2.33
CA LYS A 16 -56.04 -23.36 3.59
C LYS A 16 -55.74 -21.87 3.44
N GLU A 17 -56.69 -21.04 3.86
CA GLU A 17 -56.38 -19.69 4.32
C GLU A 17 -55.76 -19.81 5.72
N GLU A 18 -54.55 -19.25 5.91
CA GLU A 18 -53.97 -19.03 7.25
C GLU A 18 -53.52 -17.57 7.34
N GLU A 19 -53.69 -16.99 8.53
CA GLU A 19 -54.00 -15.57 8.65
C GLU A 19 -52.79 -14.66 8.48
N HIS A 20 -53.02 -13.49 7.86
CA HIS A 20 -52.01 -12.46 7.63
C HIS A 20 -51.69 -11.66 8.92
N HIS A 21 -51.33 -12.36 10.00
CA HIS A 21 -50.76 -11.75 11.21
C HIS A 21 -49.36 -11.19 10.92
N ALA A 22 -49.34 -10.02 10.30
CA ALA A 22 -48.16 -9.22 10.10
C ALA A 22 -47.67 -8.63 11.43
N THR A 23 -47.06 -9.47 12.26
CA THR A 23 -46.26 -9.05 13.42
C THR A 23 -45.09 -8.23 12.91
N ARG A 24 -45.36 -6.94 12.71
CA ARG A 24 -44.44 -5.93 12.21
C ARG A 24 -43.45 -5.62 13.31
N GLU A 25 -42.47 -6.51 13.50
CA GLU A 25 -41.28 -6.20 14.27
C GLU A 25 -40.62 -4.96 13.67
N THR A 26 -40.91 -3.81 14.27
CA THR A 26 -40.07 -2.61 14.20
C THR A 26 -38.79 -2.90 14.97
N SER A 27 -38.02 -3.85 14.45
CA SER A 27 -36.62 -4.08 14.80
C SER A 27 -35.90 -2.76 14.58
N THR A 28 -35.62 -2.09 15.70
CA THR A 28 -35.03 -0.76 15.72
C THR A 28 -33.74 -0.80 14.91
N THR A 29 -33.75 -0.15 13.75
CA THR A 29 -32.60 -0.11 12.82
C THR A 29 -31.53 0.87 13.34
N ALA A 30 -31.30 0.85 14.66
CA ALA A 30 -30.12 1.39 15.29
C ALA A 30 -28.91 0.65 14.71
N ALA A 31 -28.07 1.39 13.99
CA ALA A 31 -27.00 0.80 13.22
C ALA A 31 -26.06 -0.01 14.13
N ARG A 32 -25.93 -1.31 13.84
CA ARG A 32 -25.00 -2.22 14.52
C ARG A 32 -23.57 -1.99 14.00
N LEU A 33 -23.08 -0.77 14.22
CA LEU A 33 -21.96 -0.13 13.50
C LEU A 33 -20.65 -0.93 13.54
N PHE A 34 -20.39 -1.64 14.63
CA PHE A 34 -19.18 -2.42 14.84
C PHE A 34 -19.50 -3.79 15.45
N SER A 35 -18.74 -4.81 15.07
CA SER A 35 -18.78 -6.11 15.73
C SER A 35 -17.96 -6.10 17.03
N PHE A 36 -18.18 -7.07 17.92
CA PHE A 36 -17.40 -7.21 19.16
C PHE A 36 -15.88 -7.25 18.90
N GLN A 37 -15.44 -7.95 17.85
CA GLN A 37 -14.03 -7.96 17.43
C GLN A 37 -13.53 -6.55 17.04
N GLN A 38 -14.34 -5.75 16.35
CA GLN A 38 -13.97 -4.39 15.95
C GLN A 38 -13.90 -3.44 17.15
N LEU A 39 -14.77 -3.59 18.16
CA LEU A 39 -14.70 -2.85 19.41
C LEU A 39 -13.45 -3.22 20.23
N ASN A 40 -13.11 -4.49 20.34
CA ASN A 40 -11.89 -4.94 21.04
C ASN A 40 -10.61 -4.42 20.35
N ILE A 41 -10.60 -4.39 19.01
CA ILE A 41 -9.48 -3.82 18.24
C ILE A 41 -9.41 -2.30 18.40
N LEU A 42 -10.56 -1.61 18.42
CA LEU A 42 -10.61 -0.17 18.71
C LEU A 42 -10.09 0.15 20.12
N ALA A 43 -10.40 -0.67 21.12
CA ALA A 43 -9.84 -0.53 22.46
C ALA A 43 -8.30 -0.65 22.47
N VAL A 44 -7.72 -1.60 21.72
CA VAL A 44 -6.26 -1.70 21.55
C VAL A 44 -5.67 -0.45 20.87
N ILE A 45 -6.33 0.09 19.84
CA ILE A 45 -5.91 1.35 19.18
C ILE A 45 -5.90 2.51 20.19
N VAL A 46 -6.97 2.67 20.98
CA VAL A 46 -7.11 3.76 21.96
C VAL A 46 -6.07 3.63 23.08
N VAL A 47 -5.88 2.43 23.65
CA VAL A 47 -4.88 2.19 24.72
C VAL A 47 -3.46 2.44 24.23
N LEU A 48 -3.10 1.99 23.02
CA LEU A 48 -1.78 2.26 22.44
C LEU A 48 -1.58 3.75 22.10
N SER A 49 -2.62 4.46 21.68
CA SER A 49 -2.56 5.91 21.46
C SER A 49 -2.38 6.69 22.78
N ALA A 50 -3.16 6.34 23.80
CA ALA A 50 -3.17 7.03 25.10
C ALA A 50 -1.92 6.76 25.96
N SER A 51 -1.23 5.63 25.73
CA SER A 51 0.00 5.28 26.46
C SER A 51 1.26 6.03 25.98
N GLY A 52 1.17 6.85 24.93
CA GLY A 52 2.32 7.60 24.40
C GLY A 52 3.39 6.75 23.70
N LEU A 53 3.16 5.44 23.54
CA LEU A 53 4.10 4.50 22.91
C LEU A 53 4.09 4.55 21.37
N VAL A 54 3.06 5.17 20.78
CA VAL A 54 2.86 5.29 19.33
C VAL A 54 3.38 6.66 18.87
N THR A 55 4.11 6.69 17.75
CA THR A 55 4.63 7.95 17.22
C THR A 55 3.50 8.87 16.75
N ILE A 56 3.71 10.18 16.84
CA ILE A 56 2.75 11.18 16.31
C ILE A 56 2.56 10.98 14.80
N GLU A 57 3.58 10.54 14.08
CA GLU A 57 3.51 10.23 12.64
C GLU A 57 2.57 9.05 12.36
N ASP A 58 2.66 7.95 13.12
CA ASP A 58 1.78 6.78 12.96
C ASP A 58 0.33 7.10 13.33
N PHE A 59 0.12 7.85 14.41
CA PHE A 59 -1.20 8.31 14.82
C PHE A 59 -1.85 9.19 13.75
N LEU A 60 -1.12 10.20 13.25
CA LEU A 60 -1.58 11.09 12.19
C LEU A 60 -1.78 10.36 10.86
N PHE A 61 -0.94 9.37 10.54
CA PHE A 61 -1.11 8.48 9.39
C PHE A 61 -2.43 7.70 9.48
N THR A 62 -2.77 7.11 10.63
CA THR A 62 -4.05 6.42 10.82
C THR A 62 -5.25 7.37 10.66
N LEU A 63 -5.17 8.59 11.21
CA LEU A 63 -6.23 9.60 11.07
C LEU A 63 -6.41 10.09 9.63
N LEU A 64 -5.32 10.43 8.93
CA LEU A 64 -5.37 10.92 7.56
C LEU A 64 -5.75 9.82 6.57
N THR A 65 -5.30 8.58 6.77
CA THR A 65 -5.69 7.45 5.90
C THR A 65 -7.16 7.09 6.04
N LEU A 66 -7.75 7.18 7.25
CA LEU A 66 -9.19 7.03 7.46
C LEU A 66 -9.99 8.00 6.58
N ILE A 67 -9.67 9.30 6.66
CA ILE A 67 -10.30 10.36 5.85
C ILE A 67 -10.10 10.10 4.34
N TYR A 68 -8.87 9.78 3.94
CA TYR A 68 -8.51 9.51 2.55
C TYR A 68 -9.23 8.28 1.97
N PHE A 69 -9.44 7.22 2.76
CA PHE A 69 -10.17 6.04 2.29
C PHE A 69 -11.68 6.29 2.17
N PHE A 70 -12.28 7.19 2.95
CA PHE A 70 -13.64 7.68 2.71
C PHE A 70 -13.73 8.53 1.43
N PHE A 71 -12.75 9.40 1.17
CA PHE A 71 -12.65 10.15 -0.10
C PHE A 71 -12.55 9.19 -1.30
N LEU A 72 -11.65 8.20 -1.25
CA LEU A 72 -11.49 7.20 -2.31
C LEU A 72 -12.75 6.37 -2.54
N SER A 73 -13.43 5.89 -1.49
CA SER A 73 -14.60 5.03 -1.62
C SER A 73 -15.85 5.78 -2.10
N ARG A 74 -15.99 7.07 -1.77
CA ARG A 74 -17.12 7.90 -2.21
C ARG A 74 -16.94 8.47 -3.62
N LEU A 75 -15.77 9.01 -3.95
CA LEU A 75 -15.56 9.79 -5.17
C LEU A 75 -14.87 9.03 -6.32
N ILE A 76 -13.93 8.13 -5.99
CA ILE A 76 -13.08 7.47 -7.00
C ILE A 76 -13.57 6.07 -7.32
N PHE A 77 -13.98 5.31 -6.30
CA PHE A 77 -14.45 3.93 -6.42
C PHE A 77 -15.87 3.72 -5.83
N PRO A 78 -16.89 4.50 -6.23
CA PRO A 78 -18.24 4.38 -5.70
C PRO A 78 -18.79 2.95 -5.86
N LEU A 79 -19.55 2.53 -4.85
CA LEU A 79 -20.18 1.22 -4.70
C LEU A 79 -21.20 0.94 -5.81
N HIS A 80 -21.23 -0.30 -6.30
CA HIS A 80 -22.26 -0.75 -7.24
C HIS A 80 -23.54 -1.17 -6.51
N LYS A 81 -24.72 -0.79 -7.06
CA LYS A 81 -26.05 -1.17 -6.55
C LYS A 81 -26.38 -2.68 -6.64
N ASN A 82 -25.40 -3.57 -6.69
CA ASN A 82 -25.61 -5.02 -6.74
C ASN A 82 -24.59 -5.71 -5.80
N PRO A 83 -25.00 -6.10 -4.58
CA PRO A 83 -24.08 -6.51 -3.52
C PRO A 83 -23.33 -7.81 -3.81
N ASN A 84 -23.86 -8.66 -4.70
CA ASN A 84 -23.26 -9.95 -5.05
C ASN A 84 -21.98 -9.83 -5.92
N ARG A 85 -21.51 -8.60 -6.20
CA ARG A 85 -20.33 -8.31 -7.03
C ARG A 85 -19.11 -7.78 -6.25
N ASP A 86 -19.34 -7.16 -5.10
CA ASP A 86 -18.29 -6.68 -4.17
C ASP A 86 -18.06 -7.65 -2.99
N ALA A 87 -18.51 -8.90 -3.15
CA ALA A 87 -18.19 -10.01 -2.25
C ALA A 87 -16.67 -10.15 -2.04
N PRO A 88 -16.20 -10.60 -0.84
CA PRO A 88 -14.79 -10.61 -0.48
C PRO A 88 -13.84 -11.16 -1.55
N LEU A 89 -12.64 -10.58 -1.63
CA LEU A 89 -11.59 -11.08 -2.54
C LEU A 89 -11.13 -12.50 -2.19
N THR A 90 -11.36 -12.89 -0.93
CA THR A 90 -10.98 -14.14 -0.27
C THR A 90 -12.20 -15.02 -0.03
N SER A 91 -12.24 -16.24 -0.59
CA SER A 91 -13.33 -17.18 -0.30
C SER A 91 -13.26 -17.67 1.16
N PRO A 92 -14.33 -17.54 1.97
CA PRO A 92 -14.35 -18.05 3.35
C PRO A 92 -14.19 -19.58 3.46
N SER A 93 -14.43 -20.31 2.36
CA SER A 93 -14.32 -21.77 2.27
C SER A 93 -12.86 -22.27 2.37
N ASN A 94 -11.88 -21.47 1.96
CA ASN A 94 -10.48 -21.90 1.82
C ASN A 94 -9.80 -22.09 3.18
N LYS A 95 -9.84 -23.32 3.74
CA LYS A 95 -9.22 -23.68 5.03
C LYS A 95 -7.79 -23.17 5.19
N ILE A 96 -6.94 -23.34 4.18
CA ILE A 96 -5.54 -22.88 4.16
C ILE A 96 -5.44 -21.35 4.31
N PHE A 97 -6.31 -20.60 3.63
CA PHE A 97 -6.31 -19.14 3.74
C PHE A 97 -6.74 -18.67 5.13
N ARG A 98 -7.72 -19.33 5.76
CA ARG A 98 -8.09 -19.04 7.16
C ARG A 98 -6.93 -19.30 8.12
N LEU A 99 -6.20 -20.41 7.92
CA LEU A 99 -5.03 -20.75 8.74
C LEU A 99 -3.89 -19.73 8.56
N TYR A 100 -3.64 -19.25 7.34
CA TYR A 100 -2.70 -18.15 7.07
C TYR A 100 -3.11 -16.85 7.79
N VAL A 101 -4.38 -16.44 7.69
CA VAL A 101 -4.86 -15.22 8.37
C VAL A 101 -4.79 -15.37 9.90
N ALA A 102 -5.14 -16.54 10.45
CA ALA A 102 -5.05 -16.81 11.87
C ALA A 102 -3.59 -16.79 12.38
N SER A 103 -2.66 -17.45 11.69
CA SER A 103 -1.24 -17.47 12.07
C SER A 103 -0.58 -16.09 11.93
N ALA A 104 -0.89 -15.32 10.88
CA ALA A 104 -0.44 -13.93 10.76
C ALA A 104 -1.02 -13.02 11.86
N GLY A 105 -2.28 -13.23 12.25
CA GLY A 105 -2.90 -12.51 13.38
C GLY A 105 -2.25 -12.84 14.73
N ILE A 106 -1.92 -14.11 14.98
CA ILE A 106 -1.20 -14.53 16.18
C ILE A 106 0.22 -13.95 16.20
N ALA A 107 0.96 -14.09 15.10
CA ALA A 107 2.36 -13.66 15.00
C ALA A 107 2.55 -12.12 15.02
N GLY A 108 1.61 -11.36 14.46
CA GLY A 108 1.70 -9.90 14.36
C GLY A 108 0.85 -9.09 15.35
N LEU A 109 -0.18 -9.69 15.97
CA LEU A 109 -0.99 -9.01 16.98
C LEU A 109 -0.79 -9.61 18.36
N LEU A 110 -1.10 -10.90 18.54
CA LEU A 110 -1.14 -11.51 19.87
C LEU A 110 0.25 -11.61 20.53
N ILE A 111 1.23 -12.16 19.82
CA ILE A 111 2.58 -12.33 20.38
C ILE A 111 3.28 -10.97 20.65
N PRO A 112 3.20 -9.97 19.75
CA PRO A 112 3.68 -8.61 20.03
C PRO A 112 2.97 -7.92 21.21
N ILE A 113 1.66 -8.14 21.41
CA ILE A 113 0.95 -7.65 22.60
C ILE A 113 1.51 -8.29 23.88
N CYS A 114 1.72 -9.60 23.89
CA CYS A 114 2.36 -10.29 25.02
C CYS A 114 3.79 -9.78 25.27
N TYR A 115 4.58 -9.52 24.22
CA TYR A 115 5.92 -8.95 24.32
C TYR A 115 5.91 -7.51 24.87
N ILE A 116 4.89 -6.70 24.55
CA ILE A 116 4.70 -5.37 25.14
C ILE A 116 4.36 -5.48 26.64
N PHE A 117 3.40 -6.33 27.02
CA PHE A 117 3.04 -6.53 28.43
C PHE A 117 4.22 -7.05 29.28
N GLN A 118 4.97 -8.04 28.79
CA GLN A 118 6.19 -8.50 29.46
C GLN A 118 7.26 -7.39 29.53
N GLY A 119 7.27 -6.46 28.59
CA GLY A 119 8.22 -5.34 28.58
C GLY A 119 7.94 -4.31 29.66
N PHE A 120 6.67 -4.05 29.99
CA PHE A 120 6.31 -3.26 31.17
C PHE A 120 6.73 -3.94 32.48
N LEU A 121 6.73 -5.28 32.54
CA LEU A 121 7.15 -6.05 33.73
C LEU A 121 8.69 -6.12 33.89
N GLU A 122 9.46 -6.06 32.80
CA GLU A 122 10.94 -6.05 32.83
C GLU A 122 11.54 -4.62 32.75
N ASP A 123 10.70 -3.57 32.79
CA ASP A 123 10.97 -2.15 32.52
C ASP A 123 11.70 -1.84 31.19
N ASP A 124 11.50 -2.69 30.18
CA ASP A 124 12.08 -2.54 28.84
C ASP A 124 11.33 -1.50 27.98
N LYS A 125 11.34 -0.24 28.44
CA LYS A 125 10.73 0.90 27.75
C LYS A 125 11.17 0.99 26.27
N ARG A 126 12.42 0.63 25.95
CA ARG A 126 12.98 0.65 24.59
C ARG A 126 12.34 -0.40 23.68
N GLY A 127 12.30 -1.67 24.10
CA GLY A 127 11.66 -2.73 23.31
C GLY A 127 10.14 -2.55 23.21
N VAL A 128 9.50 -2.03 24.26
CA VAL A 128 8.07 -1.69 24.26
C VAL A 128 7.75 -0.58 23.24
N SER A 129 8.49 0.53 23.28
CA SER A 129 8.31 1.64 22.33
C SER A 129 8.63 1.24 20.89
N ALA A 130 9.59 0.35 20.65
CA ALA A 130 9.89 -0.17 19.33
C ALA A 130 8.78 -1.10 18.77
N ALA A 131 8.13 -1.89 19.63
CA ALA A 131 7.09 -2.83 19.22
C ALA A 131 5.70 -2.18 19.06
N ALA A 132 5.37 -1.15 19.83
CA ALA A 132 4.02 -0.58 19.89
C ALA A 132 3.49 0.01 18.56
N PRO A 133 4.26 0.76 17.75
CA PRO A 133 3.80 1.26 16.46
C PRO A 133 3.38 0.14 15.49
N HIS A 134 4.07 -0.99 15.50
CA HIS A 134 3.72 -2.17 14.68
C HIS A 134 2.31 -2.70 15.05
N VAL A 135 2.05 -2.88 16.35
CA VAL A 135 0.77 -3.39 16.87
C VAL A 135 -0.36 -2.40 16.60
N PHE A 136 -0.12 -1.11 16.85
CA PHE A 136 -1.06 -0.03 16.55
C PHE A 136 -1.44 -0.04 15.07
N LEU A 137 -0.47 -0.06 14.14
CA LEU A 137 -0.73 -0.09 12.71
C LEU A 137 -1.42 -1.38 12.23
N LEU A 138 -1.25 -2.52 12.93
CA LEU A 138 -2.00 -3.74 12.63
C LEU A 138 -3.45 -3.65 13.13
N ALA A 139 -3.66 -3.19 14.36
CA ALA A 139 -4.99 -2.94 14.90
C ALA A 139 -5.76 -1.93 14.03
N SER A 140 -5.16 -0.80 13.67
CA SER A 140 -5.73 0.22 12.77
C SER A 140 -6.07 -0.34 11.39
N GLN A 141 -5.25 -1.23 10.82
CA GLN A 141 -5.60 -1.89 9.55
C GLN A 141 -6.85 -2.76 9.69
N VAL A 142 -6.92 -3.63 10.70
CA VAL A 142 -8.04 -4.57 10.87
C VAL A 142 -9.34 -3.83 11.25
N PHE A 143 -9.23 -2.70 11.97
CA PHE A 143 -10.34 -1.77 12.14
C PHE A 143 -10.78 -1.14 10.80
N MET A 144 -9.85 -0.58 10.03
CA MET A 144 -10.15 0.04 8.74
C MET A 144 -10.72 -0.96 7.71
N GLU A 145 -10.29 -2.23 7.73
CA GLU A 145 -10.89 -3.29 6.91
C GLU A 145 -12.32 -3.62 7.32
N GLY A 146 -12.64 -3.53 8.63
CA GLY A 146 -13.99 -3.66 9.15
C GLY A 146 -14.88 -2.48 8.76
N VAL A 147 -14.41 -1.24 8.95
CA VAL A 147 -15.06 -0.02 8.43
C VAL A 147 -15.33 -0.14 6.94
N ALA A 148 -14.34 -0.56 6.15
CA ALA A 148 -14.47 -0.74 4.70
C ALA A 148 -15.42 -1.89 4.30
N ALA A 149 -15.67 -2.86 5.19
CA ALA A 149 -16.70 -3.87 5.02
C ALA A 149 -18.11 -3.32 5.34
N THR A 150 -18.30 -2.74 6.53
CA THR A 150 -19.60 -2.22 7.00
C THR A 150 -20.08 -1.03 6.15
N CYS A 151 -19.20 -0.11 5.80
CA CYS A 151 -19.52 1.05 4.96
C CYS A 151 -19.58 0.73 3.45
N GLY A 152 -19.50 -0.55 3.06
CA GLY A 152 -19.69 -0.98 1.67
C GLY A 152 -18.65 -0.40 0.70
N PHE A 153 -17.36 -0.42 1.02
CA PHE A 153 -16.34 0.03 0.08
C PHE A 153 -16.21 -0.98 -1.07
N SER A 154 -16.00 -0.51 -2.29
CA SER A 154 -15.80 -1.41 -3.44
C SER A 154 -14.44 -2.11 -3.40
N ALA A 155 -14.32 -3.23 -4.12
CA ALA A 155 -13.14 -4.10 -4.05
C ALA A 155 -11.76 -3.41 -4.22
N PRO A 156 -11.55 -2.41 -5.12
CA PRO A 156 -10.27 -1.70 -5.22
C PRO A 156 -9.95 -0.85 -3.99
N ALA A 157 -10.93 -0.16 -3.41
CA ALA A 157 -10.73 0.62 -2.19
C ALA A 157 -10.40 -0.31 -1.00
N ARG A 158 -11.10 -1.45 -0.89
CA ARG A 158 -10.87 -2.46 0.17
C ARG A 158 -9.49 -3.10 0.14
N ILE A 159 -8.86 -3.27 -1.03
CA ILE A 159 -7.50 -3.83 -1.10
C ILE A 159 -6.39 -2.78 -0.94
N LEU A 160 -6.69 -1.50 -1.22
CA LEU A 160 -5.72 -0.43 -0.99
C LEU A 160 -5.49 -0.18 0.51
N VAL A 161 -6.48 -0.43 1.37
CA VAL A 161 -6.34 -0.37 2.85
C VAL A 161 -5.16 -1.22 3.36
N PRO A 162 -5.15 -2.56 3.22
CA PRO A 162 -4.01 -3.36 3.67
C PRO A 162 -2.71 -3.04 2.94
N VAL A 163 -2.73 -2.66 1.65
CA VAL A 163 -1.51 -2.24 0.93
C VAL A 163 -0.85 -1.04 1.60
N VAL A 164 -1.61 0.02 1.91
CA VAL A 164 -1.09 1.24 2.53
C VAL A 164 -0.65 1.00 3.98
N TYR A 165 -1.44 0.27 4.78
CA TYR A 165 -1.05 -0.07 6.15
C TYR A 165 0.16 -1.02 6.23
N ASN A 166 0.29 -2.00 5.33
CA ASN A 166 1.49 -2.86 5.27
C ASN A 166 2.73 -2.05 4.86
N ALA A 167 2.60 -1.11 3.92
CA ALA A 167 3.71 -0.26 3.50
C ALA A 167 4.29 0.57 4.66
N ARG A 168 3.43 1.19 5.48
CA ARG A 168 3.87 1.89 6.71
C ARG A 168 4.41 0.93 7.77
N ARG A 169 3.74 -0.21 8.01
CA ARG A 169 4.16 -1.22 9.00
C ARG A 169 5.54 -1.83 8.72
N ILE A 170 5.97 -1.92 7.46
CA ILE A 170 7.32 -2.38 7.12
C ILE A 170 8.39 -1.40 7.61
N LEU A 171 8.12 -0.10 7.63
CA LEU A 171 9.05 0.91 8.16
C LEU A 171 9.23 0.75 9.67
N THR A 172 8.12 0.70 10.43
CA THR A 172 8.17 0.50 11.88
C THR A 172 8.74 -0.87 12.27
N LEU A 173 8.64 -1.88 11.40
CA LEU A 173 9.35 -3.15 11.57
C LEU A 173 10.85 -3.08 11.29
N VAL A 174 11.28 -2.25 10.33
CA VAL A 174 12.71 -1.95 10.10
C VAL A 174 13.29 -1.15 11.27
N GLU A 175 12.53 -0.20 11.83
CA GLU A 175 12.90 0.53 13.04
C GLU A 175 12.96 -0.40 14.26
N TRP A 176 12.02 -1.33 14.42
CA TRP A 176 12.01 -2.29 15.53
C TRP A 176 13.19 -3.26 15.44
N ILE A 177 13.45 -3.88 14.28
CA ILE A 177 14.59 -4.80 14.14
C ILE A 177 15.93 -4.05 14.28
N THR A 178 16.04 -2.82 13.76
CA THR A 178 17.24 -1.99 13.94
C THR A 178 17.46 -1.66 15.42
N ASN A 179 16.39 -1.34 16.16
CA ASN A 179 16.48 -1.11 17.60
C ASN A 179 16.92 -2.35 18.38
N GLU A 180 16.35 -3.53 18.11
CA GLU A 180 16.70 -4.76 18.84
C GLU A 180 18.11 -5.27 18.54
N PHE A 181 18.59 -5.12 17.30
CA PHE A 181 19.96 -5.51 16.94
C PHE A 181 21.02 -4.49 17.40
N SER A 182 20.68 -3.19 17.48
CA SER A 182 21.59 -2.17 18.01
C SER A 182 21.88 -2.28 19.52
N ARG A 183 21.15 -3.15 20.24
CA ARG A 183 21.35 -3.40 21.69
C ARG A 183 22.70 -4.08 21.98
N GLU A 184 23.27 -4.82 21.03
CA GLU A 184 24.53 -5.56 21.22
C GLU A 184 25.79 -4.66 21.19
N THR A 185 25.70 -3.49 20.57
CA THR A 185 26.83 -2.58 20.33
C THR A 185 26.94 -1.42 21.31
N THR A 186 26.06 -1.32 22.31
CA THR A 186 26.07 -0.24 23.30
C THR A 186 26.49 -0.79 24.66
N PRO A 187 27.69 -0.49 25.19
CA PRO A 187 28.14 -0.99 26.49
C PRO A 187 27.51 -0.17 27.64
N GLU A 188 26.18 -0.24 27.80
CA GLU A 188 25.48 0.17 29.03
C GLU A 188 25.74 -0.89 30.12
N TYR A 189 26.98 -0.93 30.57
CA TYR A 189 27.53 -1.92 31.48
C TYR A 189 26.91 -1.75 32.89
N GLY A 190 26.00 -2.65 33.27
CA GLY A 190 25.63 -2.87 34.68
C GLY A 190 24.44 -2.12 35.27
N LYS A 191 23.50 -1.57 34.48
CA LYS A 191 22.24 -0.98 35.03
C LYS A 191 20.92 -1.40 34.38
N GLY A 192 20.91 -2.26 33.36
CA GLY A 192 19.68 -2.73 32.70
C GLY A 192 19.14 -4.06 33.24
N THR A 193 17.85 -4.11 33.60
CA THR A 193 17.12 -5.30 34.13
C THR A 193 16.66 -6.30 33.08
N VAL A 194 16.88 -6.02 31.79
CA VAL A 194 16.26 -6.74 30.66
C VAL A 194 16.87 -8.13 30.45
N SER A 195 16.05 -9.18 30.47
CA SER A 195 16.56 -10.55 30.36
C SER A 195 17.14 -10.87 28.97
N VAL A 196 18.22 -11.65 28.92
CA VAL A 196 18.83 -12.15 27.66
C VAL A 196 17.79 -12.87 26.79
N ARG A 197 16.92 -13.67 27.43
CA ARG A 197 15.75 -14.32 26.81
C ARG A 197 14.85 -13.31 26.09
N ARG A 198 14.54 -12.18 26.73
CA ARG A 198 13.70 -11.12 26.17
C ARG A 198 14.36 -10.41 24.98
N MET A 199 15.67 -10.16 25.03
CA MET A 199 16.42 -9.61 23.90
C MET A 199 16.37 -10.53 22.66
N TYR A 200 16.59 -11.84 22.84
CA TYR A 200 16.45 -12.81 21.75
C TYR A 200 15.00 -12.89 21.24
N ALA A 201 14.01 -12.89 22.13
CA ALA A 201 12.60 -12.87 21.75
C ALA A 201 12.25 -11.64 20.89
N GLY A 202 12.72 -10.43 21.27
CA GLY A 202 12.53 -9.20 20.49
C GLY A 202 13.11 -9.31 19.08
N LYS A 203 14.38 -9.70 18.95
CA LYS A 203 15.07 -9.89 17.67
C LYS A 203 14.33 -10.87 16.75
N VAL A 204 13.96 -12.03 17.27
CA VAL A 204 13.24 -13.07 16.50
C VAL A 204 11.84 -12.58 16.11
N LEU A 205 11.10 -11.95 17.02
CA LEU A 205 9.73 -11.49 16.77
C LEU A 205 9.67 -10.35 15.74
N ALA A 206 10.61 -9.40 15.81
CA ALA A 206 10.75 -8.35 14.82
C ALA A 206 11.14 -8.91 13.43
N ALA A 207 12.10 -9.83 13.37
CA ALA A 207 12.53 -10.46 12.12
C ALA A 207 11.42 -11.32 11.47
N VAL A 208 10.69 -12.12 12.26
CA VAL A 208 9.56 -12.93 11.80
C VAL A 208 8.44 -12.03 11.25
N ASN A 209 8.10 -10.95 11.95
CA ASN A 209 7.10 -10.02 11.45
C ASN A 209 7.56 -9.27 10.19
N LEU A 210 8.81 -8.79 10.14
CA LEU A 210 9.35 -8.17 8.93
C LEU A 210 9.28 -9.12 7.73
N GLY A 211 9.59 -10.41 7.92
CA GLY A 211 9.42 -11.43 6.90
C GLY A 211 7.97 -11.64 6.46
N ILE A 212 7.05 -11.91 7.41
CA ILE A 212 5.63 -12.16 7.15
C ILE A 212 4.98 -10.99 6.42
N TRP A 213 5.15 -9.76 6.91
CA TRP A 213 4.47 -8.59 6.35
C TRP A 213 5.11 -8.10 5.04
N SER A 214 6.43 -8.30 4.84
CA SER A 214 7.07 -8.09 3.53
C SER A 214 6.58 -9.08 2.49
N PHE A 215 6.47 -10.37 2.83
CA PHE A 215 5.88 -11.37 1.93
C PHE A 215 4.41 -11.07 1.63
N ASN A 216 3.64 -10.66 2.64
CA ASN A 216 2.25 -10.26 2.48
C ASN A 216 2.12 -9.07 1.50
N LEU A 217 2.93 -8.01 1.64
CA LEU A 217 2.88 -6.87 0.73
C LEU A 217 3.37 -7.22 -0.70
N PHE A 218 4.62 -7.67 -0.81
CA PHE A 218 5.31 -7.79 -2.08
C PHE A 218 5.03 -9.10 -2.82
N GLY A 219 4.67 -10.18 -2.13
CA GLY A 219 4.32 -11.48 -2.72
C GLY A 219 2.82 -11.68 -2.94
N VAL A 220 1.95 -11.10 -2.10
CA VAL A 220 0.52 -11.44 -2.05
C VAL A 220 -0.40 -10.26 -2.39
N LEU A 221 -0.30 -9.13 -1.68
CA LEU A 221 -1.20 -7.98 -1.88
C LEU A 221 -0.99 -7.32 -3.24
N ILE A 222 0.24 -6.90 -3.56
CA ILE A 222 0.55 -6.21 -4.82
C ILE A 222 0.46 -7.15 -6.05
N PRO A 223 1.00 -8.39 -6.03
CA PRO A 223 0.98 -9.27 -7.22
C PRO A 223 -0.34 -10.01 -7.45
N VAL A 224 -1.10 -10.33 -6.39
CA VAL A 224 -2.23 -11.27 -6.50
C VAL A 224 -3.57 -10.58 -6.23
N TYR A 225 -3.72 -9.86 -5.12
CA TYR A 225 -5.03 -9.29 -4.76
C TYR A 225 -5.34 -7.96 -5.44
N LEU A 226 -4.38 -7.03 -5.51
CA LEU A 226 -4.55 -5.74 -6.19
C LEU A 226 -5.01 -5.92 -7.66
N PRO A 227 -4.39 -6.79 -8.49
CA PRO A 227 -4.82 -6.96 -9.88
C PRO A 227 -6.18 -7.67 -9.98
N ARG A 228 -6.47 -8.63 -9.08
CA ARG A 228 -7.77 -9.31 -9.01
C ARG A 228 -8.90 -8.33 -8.67
N ALA A 229 -8.68 -7.38 -7.76
CA ALA A 229 -9.68 -6.37 -7.39
C ALA A 229 -10.03 -5.45 -8.57
N PHE A 230 -9.01 -4.90 -9.23
CA PHE A 230 -9.20 -4.08 -10.43
C PHE A 230 -9.83 -4.87 -11.59
N LYS A 231 -9.46 -6.15 -11.79
CA LYS A 231 -10.07 -7.01 -12.81
C LYS A 231 -11.57 -7.24 -12.55
N ARG A 232 -11.97 -7.58 -11.32
CA ARG A 232 -13.40 -7.73 -10.93
C ARG A 232 -14.19 -6.44 -11.20
N ARG A 233 -13.63 -5.30 -10.82
CA ARG A 233 -14.28 -3.98 -10.96
C ARG A 233 -14.42 -3.55 -12.42
N CYS A 234 -13.39 -3.76 -13.24
CA CYS A 234 -13.40 -3.45 -14.67
C CYS A 234 -14.33 -4.37 -15.47
N TRP A 235 -14.33 -5.68 -15.18
CA TRP A 235 -15.24 -6.64 -15.82
C TRP A 235 -16.71 -6.36 -15.49
N SER A 236 -17.00 -5.90 -14.26
CA SER A 236 -18.36 -5.50 -13.86
C SER A 236 -18.88 -4.31 -14.66
N ASP A 237 -18.03 -3.33 -14.99
CA ASP A 237 -18.41 -2.23 -15.86
C ASP A 237 -18.56 -2.67 -17.33
N LEU A 238 -17.65 -3.50 -17.83
CA LEU A 238 -17.71 -4.06 -19.19
C LEU A 238 -18.94 -4.97 -19.40
N GLN A 239 -19.43 -5.62 -18.34
CA GLN A 239 -20.72 -6.32 -18.37
C GLN A 239 -21.93 -5.36 -18.38
N ARG A 240 -21.90 -4.24 -17.64
CA ARG A 240 -22.98 -3.24 -17.68
C ARG A 240 -23.10 -2.63 -19.08
N HIS A 241 -22.01 -2.10 -19.63
CA HIS A 241 -22.00 -1.59 -21.01
C HIS A 241 -22.34 -2.69 -22.02
N GLY A 242 -21.82 -3.90 -21.84
CA GLY A 242 -22.14 -5.06 -22.69
C GLY A 242 -23.63 -5.43 -22.69
N LEU A 243 -24.34 -5.34 -21.57
CA LEU A 243 -25.79 -5.59 -21.50
C LEU A 243 -26.59 -4.47 -22.19
N THR A 244 -26.24 -3.22 -21.97
CA THR A 244 -26.83 -2.06 -22.67
C THR A 244 -26.59 -2.13 -24.18
N GLN A 245 -25.40 -2.57 -24.59
CA GLN A 245 -25.02 -2.71 -25.99
C GLN A 245 -25.64 -3.93 -26.65
N ARG A 246 -25.77 -5.08 -25.97
CA ARG A 246 -26.45 -6.29 -26.51
C ARG A 246 -27.93 -6.02 -26.78
N ARG A 247 -28.61 -5.20 -25.96
CA ARG A 247 -29.96 -4.68 -26.26
C ARG A 247 -30.04 -3.83 -27.54
N ARG A 248 -28.92 -3.31 -28.05
CA ARG A 248 -28.84 -2.56 -29.33
C ARG A 248 -28.30 -3.43 -30.49
N THR A 249 -27.31 -4.29 -30.26
CA THR A 249 -26.64 -5.08 -31.31
C THR A 249 -27.37 -6.37 -31.69
N SER A 250 -28.33 -6.86 -30.90
CA SER A 250 -29.25 -7.93 -31.32
C SER A 250 -30.10 -7.60 -32.56
N ARG A 251 -30.02 -6.37 -33.10
CA ARG A 251 -30.62 -5.94 -34.37
C ARG A 251 -29.64 -5.86 -35.56
N HIS A 252 -28.34 -6.16 -35.43
CA HIS A 252 -27.37 -5.73 -36.46
C HIS A 252 -26.31 -6.73 -36.98
N GLN A 253 -25.92 -7.75 -36.23
CA GLN A 253 -25.14 -8.89 -36.79
C GLN A 253 -25.38 -10.15 -35.95
N ARG A 254 -25.51 -11.38 -36.48
CA ARG A 254 -25.79 -11.88 -37.84
C ARG A 254 -25.07 -11.22 -39.03
N ASN A 255 -23.73 -11.20 -39.04
CA ASN A 255 -22.99 -11.65 -40.23
C ASN A 255 -21.49 -11.87 -40.03
N LEU A 256 -21.01 -12.93 -40.69
CA LEU A 256 -19.62 -13.22 -41.11
C LEU A 256 -18.55 -13.48 -40.03
N ASN A 257 -17.46 -14.13 -40.47
CA ASN A 257 -16.68 -15.08 -39.66
C ASN A 257 -15.23 -15.29 -40.19
N ASN A 258 -14.28 -15.47 -39.27
CA ASN A 258 -12.96 -16.15 -39.36
C ASN A 258 -11.85 -15.80 -40.41
N SER A 259 -10.65 -15.47 -39.90
CA SER A 259 -9.27 -15.76 -40.42
C SER A 259 -8.20 -15.12 -39.50
N ARG A 260 -6.91 -15.56 -39.40
CA ARG A 260 -6.19 -16.80 -39.77
C ARG A 260 -4.82 -16.83 -39.02
N GLN A 261 -4.29 -18.03 -38.68
CA GLN A 261 -2.85 -18.32 -38.36
C GLN A 261 -2.27 -17.58 -37.11
N THR A 262 -1.06 -17.80 -36.53
CA THR A 262 0.20 -18.53 -36.90
C THR A 262 0.97 -19.00 -35.61
N LEU A 263 2.19 -19.60 -35.70
CA LEU A 263 2.93 -20.31 -34.61
C LEU A 263 4.13 -19.56 -33.91
N LEU A 264 5.11 -20.26 -33.30
CA LEU A 264 6.04 -19.88 -32.18
C LEU A 264 7.49 -19.43 -32.60
N VAL A 265 8.45 -18.80 -31.84
CA VAL A 265 8.84 -18.54 -30.40
C VAL A 265 9.86 -19.54 -29.75
N PRO A 266 10.85 -19.21 -28.85
CA PRO A 266 11.43 -17.93 -28.28
C PRO A 266 12.99 -17.85 -27.93
N THR A 267 13.44 -16.79 -27.21
CA THR A 267 14.61 -16.66 -26.23
C THR A 267 16.10 -16.55 -26.71
N THR A 268 17.17 -16.15 -25.94
CA THR A 268 17.46 -16.04 -24.45
C THR A 268 18.44 -14.89 -23.99
N LYS A 269 19.23 -15.02 -22.88
CA LYS A 269 20.01 -14.00 -22.07
C LYS A 269 21.55 -14.32 -22.03
N HIS A 270 22.52 -13.56 -21.45
CA HIS A 270 22.81 -13.22 -20.00
C HIS A 270 24.06 -12.25 -19.85
N PRO A 271 24.94 -12.23 -18.80
CA PRO A 271 24.80 -11.59 -17.46
C PRO A 271 25.91 -10.59 -16.95
N ARG A 272 25.56 -9.78 -15.93
CA ARG A 272 26.33 -9.29 -14.72
C ARG A 272 27.87 -9.05 -14.70
N SER A 273 28.28 -7.98 -14.00
CA SER A 273 29.44 -7.97 -13.06
C SER A 273 29.14 -7.13 -11.79
N ASN A 274 30.10 -6.95 -10.86
CA ASN A 274 29.85 -6.55 -9.44
C ASN A 274 31.14 -6.12 -8.69
N ARG A 275 31.11 -5.04 -7.87
CA ARG A 275 31.76 -5.01 -6.52
C ARG A 275 31.47 -3.79 -5.60
N ARG A 276 31.18 -4.16 -4.34
CA ARG A 276 31.11 -3.45 -3.04
C ARG A 276 32.01 -2.21 -2.81
N SER A 277 31.49 -1.26 -2.02
CA SER A 277 32.17 -0.69 -0.83
C SER A 277 31.12 -0.32 0.24
N LEU A 278 31.37 -0.56 1.53
CA LEU A 278 30.29 -0.65 2.55
C LEU A 278 30.73 -0.29 3.99
N ARG A 279 30.42 0.95 4.44
CA ARG A 279 29.82 1.24 5.76
C ARG A 279 29.47 2.71 6.03
N LYS A 280 30.28 3.69 5.61
CA LYS A 280 29.86 5.12 5.58
C LYS A 280 28.75 5.42 4.56
N TRP A 281 28.45 4.44 3.70
CA TRP A 281 27.50 4.50 2.61
C TRP A 281 26.04 4.19 2.99
N SER A 282 25.73 3.75 4.22
CA SER A 282 24.47 3.02 4.55
C SER A 282 23.21 3.57 3.88
N ARG A 283 22.81 4.82 4.18
CA ARG A 283 21.56 5.41 3.64
C ARG A 283 21.53 5.53 2.11
N HIS A 284 22.65 5.90 1.48
CA HIS A 284 22.74 5.90 0.02
C HIS A 284 22.74 4.48 -0.57
N ILE A 285 23.23 3.48 0.18
CA ILE A 285 23.10 2.07 -0.18
C ILE A 285 21.68 1.55 0.07
N GLU A 286 20.94 2.03 1.07
CA GLU A 286 19.53 1.67 1.28
C GLU A 286 18.69 2.15 0.09
N ASP A 287 18.85 3.40 -0.37
CA ASP A 287 18.13 3.90 -1.55
C ASP A 287 18.65 3.30 -2.87
N PHE A 288 19.94 2.98 -3.00
CA PHE A 288 20.48 2.26 -4.16
C PHE A 288 20.03 0.80 -4.21
N LEU A 289 19.99 0.10 -3.06
CA LEU A 289 19.43 -1.25 -2.95
C LEU A 289 17.92 -1.22 -3.20
N PHE A 290 17.20 -0.24 -2.70
CA PHE A 290 15.79 0.00 -3.06
C PHE A 290 15.65 0.19 -4.58
N THR A 291 16.55 0.94 -5.22
CA THR A 291 16.55 1.13 -6.69
C THR A 291 16.80 -0.20 -7.43
N LEU A 292 17.78 -0.99 -7.00
CA LEU A 292 18.12 -2.29 -7.59
C LEU A 292 17.04 -3.35 -7.33
N LEU A 293 16.47 -3.40 -6.13
CA LEU A 293 15.42 -4.33 -5.73
C LEU A 293 14.09 -3.99 -6.39
N THR A 294 13.74 -2.69 -6.52
CA THR A 294 12.55 -2.28 -7.29
C THR A 294 12.73 -2.59 -8.78
N LEU A 295 13.92 -2.41 -9.36
CA LEU A 295 14.21 -2.85 -10.73
C LEU A 295 13.97 -4.35 -10.93
N ILE A 296 14.54 -5.19 -10.05
CA ILE A 296 14.36 -6.65 -10.09
C ILE A 296 12.87 -7.01 -9.89
N TYR A 297 12.22 -6.40 -8.91
CA TYR A 297 10.81 -6.63 -8.59
C TYR A 297 9.88 -6.26 -9.75
N PHE A 298 10.03 -5.07 -10.35
CA PHE A 298 9.20 -4.65 -11.48
C PHE A 298 9.50 -5.44 -12.75
N PHE A 299 10.73 -5.95 -12.94
CA PHE A 299 11.02 -6.90 -14.01
C PHE A 299 10.25 -8.22 -13.81
N PHE A 300 10.22 -8.79 -12.61
CA PHE A 300 9.41 -9.97 -12.33
C PHE A 300 7.89 -9.68 -12.42
N LEU A 301 7.42 -8.56 -11.89
CA LEU A 301 6.01 -8.15 -11.91
C LEU A 301 5.50 -7.97 -13.36
N SER A 302 6.27 -7.30 -14.22
CA SER A 302 5.94 -7.10 -15.64
C SER A 302 6.06 -8.36 -16.50
N ARG A 303 6.79 -9.39 -16.07
CA ARG A 303 6.96 -10.64 -16.83
C ARG A 303 6.05 -11.78 -16.36
N LEU A 304 5.71 -11.83 -15.07
CA LEU A 304 4.90 -12.90 -14.48
C LEU A 304 3.44 -12.51 -14.20
N ILE A 305 3.17 -11.26 -13.82
CA ILE A 305 1.85 -10.80 -13.34
C ILE A 305 1.14 -9.94 -14.38
N PHE A 306 1.88 -9.06 -15.04
CA PHE A 306 1.38 -8.16 -16.08
C PHE A 306 2.14 -8.30 -17.41
N PRO A 307 2.16 -9.48 -18.04
CA PRO A 307 2.86 -9.68 -19.31
C PRO A 307 2.37 -8.69 -20.38
N LEU A 308 3.31 -8.21 -21.21
CA LEU A 308 3.02 -7.27 -22.29
C LEU A 308 2.00 -7.85 -23.28
N HIS A 309 1.02 -7.04 -23.69
CA HIS A 309 -0.02 -7.49 -24.61
C HIS A 309 0.45 -7.37 -26.07
N LYS A 310 0.04 -8.30 -26.96
CA LYS A 310 0.44 -8.31 -28.38
C LYS A 310 -0.01 -7.09 -29.21
N ASN A 311 -0.87 -6.22 -28.67
CA ASN A 311 -1.43 -5.06 -29.37
C ASN A 311 -0.79 -3.76 -28.83
N PRO A 312 0.06 -3.06 -29.61
CA PRO A 312 0.86 -1.93 -29.12
C PRO A 312 0.02 -0.72 -28.68
N ASN A 313 -1.19 -0.54 -29.23
CA ASN A 313 -2.09 0.55 -28.82
C ASN A 313 -2.60 0.41 -27.37
N ARG A 314 -2.46 -0.78 -26.75
CA ARG A 314 -2.86 -1.02 -25.36
C ARG A 314 -1.85 -0.47 -24.34
N ASP A 315 -0.58 -0.32 -24.73
CA ASP A 315 0.52 0.07 -23.83
C ASP A 315 1.20 1.41 -24.22
N ALA A 316 0.62 2.21 -25.13
CA ALA A 316 1.03 3.59 -25.35
C ALA A 316 0.83 4.46 -24.09
N PRO A 317 1.49 5.64 -23.96
CA PRO A 317 1.47 6.45 -22.74
C PRO A 317 0.08 6.71 -22.13
N LEU A 318 0.02 6.80 -20.80
CA LEU A 318 -1.19 7.16 -20.03
C LEU A 318 -1.47 8.66 -20.02
N THR A 319 -0.49 9.46 -20.45
CA THR A 319 -0.49 10.91 -20.56
C THR A 319 -0.41 11.29 -22.03
N SER A 320 -1.33 12.13 -22.50
CA SER A 320 -1.18 12.74 -23.83
C SER A 320 -0.26 13.96 -23.73
N PRO A 321 0.85 14.02 -24.48
CA PRO A 321 1.78 15.15 -24.42
C PRO A 321 1.19 16.45 -24.98
N SER A 322 0.01 16.43 -25.64
CA SER A 322 -0.64 17.63 -26.15
C SER A 322 -1.07 18.61 -25.05
N ASN A 323 -1.48 18.11 -23.87
CA ASN A 323 -2.05 18.94 -22.80
C ASN A 323 -1.00 19.93 -22.23
N LYS A 324 -1.27 21.23 -22.42
CA LYS A 324 -0.41 22.34 -21.95
C LYS A 324 -0.28 22.36 -20.41
N ILE A 325 -1.38 22.14 -19.69
CA ILE A 325 -1.41 22.15 -18.21
C ILE A 325 -0.56 21.01 -17.65
N PHE A 326 -0.67 19.81 -18.24
CA PHE A 326 0.15 18.67 -17.81
C PHE A 326 1.65 18.91 -18.06
N ARG A 327 2.02 19.49 -19.21
CA ARG A 327 3.42 19.87 -19.49
C ARG A 327 3.93 20.93 -18.51
N LEU A 328 3.13 21.94 -18.18
CA LEU A 328 3.49 22.97 -17.20
C LEU A 328 3.69 22.36 -15.80
N TYR A 329 2.81 21.45 -15.37
CA TYR A 329 2.95 20.72 -14.10
C TYR A 329 4.22 19.86 -14.04
N VAL A 330 4.54 19.11 -15.11
CA VAL A 330 5.77 18.29 -15.16
C VAL A 330 7.01 19.18 -15.14
N ALA A 331 7.00 20.31 -15.86
CA ALA A 331 8.09 21.26 -15.84
C ALA A 331 8.28 21.91 -14.45
N SER A 332 7.20 22.38 -13.81
CA SER A 332 7.30 22.99 -12.47
C SER A 332 7.71 21.99 -11.39
N ALA A 333 7.22 20.74 -11.44
CA ALA A 333 7.65 19.67 -10.55
C ALA A 333 9.13 19.27 -10.77
N GLY A 334 9.61 19.27 -12.02
CA GLY A 334 11.02 19.05 -12.35
C GLY A 334 11.92 20.17 -11.83
N ILE A 335 11.51 21.44 -11.97
CA ILE A 335 12.25 22.58 -11.42
C ILE A 335 12.28 22.52 -9.89
N ALA A 336 11.12 22.37 -9.25
CA ALA A 336 10.98 22.42 -7.79
C ALA A 336 11.54 21.20 -7.07
N GLY A 337 11.51 20.01 -7.68
CA GLY A 337 11.98 18.75 -7.07
C GLY A 337 13.33 18.24 -7.54
N LEU A 338 13.88 18.74 -8.67
CA LEU A 338 15.22 18.37 -9.13
C LEU A 338 16.16 19.57 -9.08
N LEU A 339 15.88 20.63 -9.84
CA LEU A 339 16.86 21.71 -10.04
C LEU A 339 17.09 22.54 -8.77
N ILE A 340 16.04 23.00 -8.09
CA ILE A 340 16.20 23.82 -6.88
C ILE A 340 16.84 23.01 -5.72
N PRO A 341 16.47 21.75 -5.45
CA PRO A 341 17.18 20.90 -4.49
C PRO A 341 18.65 20.62 -4.86
N ILE A 342 18.98 20.46 -6.15
CA ILE A 342 20.38 20.34 -6.60
C ILE A 342 21.15 21.64 -6.29
N CYS A 343 20.58 22.81 -6.57
CA CYS A 343 21.20 24.10 -6.19
C CYS A 343 21.39 24.23 -4.67
N TYR A 344 20.40 23.82 -3.87
CA TYR A 344 20.49 23.81 -2.40
C TYR A 344 21.61 22.87 -1.89
N ILE A 345 21.82 21.74 -2.55
CA ILE A 345 22.91 20.81 -2.25
C ILE A 345 24.27 21.41 -2.62
N PHE A 346 24.43 21.98 -3.83
CA PHE A 346 25.68 22.62 -4.24
C PHE A 346 26.05 23.80 -3.33
N GLN A 347 25.09 24.69 -3.03
CA GLN A 347 25.28 25.76 -2.05
C GLN A 347 25.65 25.20 -0.66
N GLY A 348 25.15 24.03 -0.30
CA GLY A 348 25.46 23.36 0.97
C GLY A 348 26.90 22.82 1.03
N PHE A 349 27.48 22.40 -0.09
CA PHE A 349 28.91 22.09 -0.14
C PHE A 349 29.80 23.34 -0.04
N LEU A 350 29.32 24.51 -0.52
CA LEU A 350 30.03 25.79 -0.40
C LEU A 350 29.95 26.40 1.01
N GLU A 351 28.83 26.23 1.72
CA GLU A 351 28.62 26.65 3.12
C GLU A 351 29.04 25.57 4.17
N ASP A 352 29.67 24.47 3.73
CA ASP A 352 29.98 23.25 4.52
C ASP A 352 28.81 22.68 5.35
N ASP A 353 27.57 22.91 4.92
CA ASP A 353 26.35 22.40 5.54
C ASP A 353 26.12 20.92 5.22
N LYS A 354 26.98 20.08 5.79
CA LYS A 354 26.89 18.61 5.71
C LYS A 354 25.51 18.09 6.17
N ARG A 355 24.83 18.77 7.11
CA ARG A 355 23.52 18.36 7.63
C ARG A 355 22.42 18.56 6.57
N GLY A 356 22.24 19.78 6.06
CA GLY A 356 21.23 20.08 5.04
C GLY A 356 21.48 19.34 3.72
N VAL A 357 22.75 19.18 3.32
CA VAL A 357 23.12 18.32 2.17
C VAL A 357 22.67 16.88 2.39
N SER A 358 22.96 16.28 3.56
CA SER A 358 22.59 14.90 3.85
C SER A 358 21.08 14.65 3.93
N ALA A 359 20.29 15.69 4.22
CA ALA A 359 18.84 15.63 4.29
C ALA A 359 18.18 15.81 2.91
N ALA A 360 18.72 16.68 2.05
CA ALA A 360 18.20 16.94 0.71
C ALA A 360 18.62 15.86 -0.33
N ALA A 361 19.79 15.24 -0.18
CA ALA A 361 20.34 14.32 -1.18
C ALA A 361 19.49 13.06 -1.46
N PRO A 362 18.87 12.37 -0.46
CA PRO A 362 18.00 11.22 -0.71
C PRO A 362 16.80 11.54 -1.62
N HIS A 363 16.19 12.72 -1.43
CA HIS A 363 15.07 13.18 -2.24
C HIS A 363 15.45 13.31 -3.73
N VAL A 364 16.59 13.96 -4.01
CA VAL A 364 17.12 14.15 -5.37
C VAL A 364 17.50 12.82 -6.01
N PHE A 365 18.17 11.95 -5.26
CA PHE A 365 18.52 10.60 -5.72
C PHE A 365 17.26 9.79 -6.09
N LEU A 366 16.24 9.79 -5.23
CA LEU A 366 14.97 9.10 -5.50
C LEU A 366 14.18 9.70 -6.66
N LEU A 367 14.40 10.96 -7.03
CA LEU A 367 13.81 11.54 -8.25
C LEU A 367 14.58 11.11 -9.50
N ALA A 368 15.90 11.17 -9.49
CA ALA A 368 16.74 10.67 -10.58
C ALA A 368 16.49 9.16 -10.85
N SER A 369 16.46 8.33 -9.80
CA SER A 369 16.18 6.90 -9.88
C SER A 369 14.75 6.60 -10.37
N GLN A 370 13.75 7.43 -10.03
CA GLN A 370 12.40 7.30 -10.62
C GLN A 370 12.44 7.54 -12.14
N VAL A 371 13.06 8.63 -12.59
CA VAL A 371 13.15 8.98 -14.03
C VAL A 371 13.89 7.90 -14.81
N PHE A 372 15.00 7.38 -14.27
CA PHE A 372 15.70 6.23 -14.83
C PHE A 372 14.80 4.98 -14.91
N MET A 373 14.09 4.65 -13.83
CA MET A 373 13.20 3.48 -13.79
C MET A 373 11.98 3.60 -14.70
N GLU A 374 11.45 4.80 -14.92
CA GLU A 374 10.42 5.05 -15.93
C GLU A 374 10.96 4.89 -17.35
N GLY A 375 12.20 5.33 -17.60
CA GLY A 375 12.92 5.07 -18.84
C GLY A 375 13.11 3.58 -19.12
N VAL A 376 13.57 2.80 -18.12
CA VAL A 376 13.68 1.33 -18.20
C VAL A 376 12.31 0.67 -18.42
N ALA A 377 11.28 1.11 -17.70
CA ALA A 377 9.93 0.57 -17.85
C ALA A 377 9.31 0.91 -19.23
N ALA A 378 9.69 2.04 -19.83
CA ALA A 378 9.37 2.37 -21.21
C ALA A 378 10.09 1.42 -22.19
N THR A 379 11.43 1.39 -22.18
CA THR A 379 12.24 0.65 -23.16
C THR A 379 12.14 -0.86 -23.05
N CYS A 380 12.11 -1.44 -21.85
CA CYS A 380 11.99 -2.89 -21.63
C CYS A 380 10.57 -3.44 -21.84
N GLY A 381 9.63 -2.62 -22.34
CA GLY A 381 8.27 -3.04 -22.68
C GLY A 381 7.47 -3.50 -21.47
N PHE A 382 7.48 -2.75 -20.36
CA PHE A 382 6.58 -3.03 -19.24
C PHE A 382 5.16 -2.63 -19.63
N SER A 383 4.17 -3.39 -19.18
CA SER A 383 2.75 -3.08 -19.39
C SER A 383 2.28 -1.88 -18.56
N ALA A 384 1.17 -1.26 -18.96
CA ALA A 384 0.63 -0.07 -18.30
C ALA A 384 0.47 -0.17 -16.76
N PRO A 385 -0.01 -1.28 -16.15
CA PRO A 385 -0.10 -1.41 -14.69
C PRO A 385 1.29 -1.48 -14.01
N ALA A 386 2.26 -2.18 -14.60
CA ALA A 386 3.62 -2.23 -14.08
C ALA A 386 4.32 -0.87 -14.20
N ARG A 387 4.13 -0.16 -15.32
CA ARG A 387 4.66 1.21 -15.53
C ARG A 387 4.15 2.21 -14.49
N ILE A 388 2.86 2.23 -14.16
CA ILE A 388 2.32 3.21 -13.20
C ILE A 388 2.70 2.92 -11.74
N LEU A 389 3.00 1.65 -11.40
CA LEU A 389 3.43 1.29 -10.06
C LEU A 389 4.85 1.80 -9.74
N VAL A 390 5.70 2.05 -10.75
CA VAL A 390 7.03 2.67 -10.56
C VAL A 390 6.93 4.04 -9.88
N PRO A 391 6.29 5.08 -10.45
CA PRO A 391 6.16 6.37 -9.78
C PRO A 391 5.38 6.27 -8.47
N VAL A 392 4.38 5.39 -8.33
CA VAL A 392 3.68 5.20 -7.04
C VAL A 392 4.66 4.79 -5.93
N VAL A 393 5.51 3.79 -6.17
CA VAL A 393 6.50 3.31 -5.19
C VAL A 393 7.60 4.34 -4.92
N TYR A 394 8.11 5.02 -5.95
CA TYR A 394 9.14 6.05 -5.77
C TYR A 394 8.60 7.31 -5.07
N ASN A 395 7.37 7.74 -5.34
CA ASN A 395 6.77 8.87 -4.63
C ASN A 395 6.47 8.52 -3.17
N ALA A 396 6.03 7.30 -2.87
CA ALA A 396 5.84 6.83 -1.50
C ALA A 396 7.15 6.88 -0.70
N ARG A 397 8.26 6.33 -1.23
CA ARG A 397 9.58 6.41 -0.58
C ARG A 397 10.11 7.85 -0.49
N ARG A 398 9.88 8.69 -1.53
CA ARG A 398 10.28 10.11 -1.53
C ARG A 398 9.58 10.93 -0.44
N ILE A 399 8.29 10.69 -0.19
CA ILE A 399 7.54 11.40 0.87
C ILE A 399 8.17 11.15 2.24
N LEU A 400 8.61 9.92 2.53
CA LEU A 400 9.33 9.59 3.78
C LEU A 400 10.62 10.42 3.89
N THR A 401 11.46 10.44 2.84
CA THR A 401 12.69 11.25 2.85
C THR A 401 12.43 12.76 2.92
N LEU A 402 11.23 13.22 2.53
CA LEU A 402 10.79 14.60 2.67
C LEU A 402 10.29 14.93 4.08
N VAL A 403 9.65 13.98 4.77
CA VAL A 403 9.32 14.06 6.20
C VAL A 403 10.60 14.04 7.04
N GLU A 404 11.58 13.19 6.70
CA GLU A 404 12.92 13.22 7.28
C GLU A 404 13.61 14.58 7.03
N TRP A 405 13.56 15.11 5.81
CA TRP A 405 14.21 16.38 5.48
C TRP A 405 13.55 17.57 6.21
N ILE A 406 12.23 17.72 6.15
CA ILE A 406 11.55 18.83 6.86
C ILE A 406 11.77 18.73 8.37
N THR A 407 11.73 17.53 8.97
CA THR A 407 12.05 17.34 10.38
C THR A 407 13.50 17.74 10.68
N ASN A 408 14.46 17.35 9.83
CA ASN A 408 15.86 17.71 9.99
C ASN A 408 16.13 19.21 9.89
N GLU A 409 15.39 19.95 9.08
CA GLU A 409 15.50 21.42 8.95
C GLU A 409 14.76 22.17 10.06
N PHE A 410 13.61 21.67 10.52
CA PHE A 410 12.86 22.27 11.63
C PHE A 410 13.52 22.04 12.99
N SER A 411 14.16 20.88 13.20
CA SER A 411 15.04 20.61 14.36
C SER A 411 16.43 21.25 14.22
N ARG A 412 16.52 22.42 13.56
CA ARG A 412 17.68 23.32 13.57
C ARG A 412 17.26 24.56 14.37
N GLU A 413 17.81 24.67 15.57
CA GLU A 413 17.67 25.87 16.39
C GLU A 413 18.28 27.09 15.68
N THR A 414 17.80 28.27 16.04
CA THR A 414 18.34 29.58 15.60
C THR A 414 19.41 30.13 16.55
N THR A 415 19.89 29.33 17.49
CA THR A 415 20.93 29.66 18.46
C THR A 415 22.32 29.72 17.80
N PRO A 416 23.06 30.84 17.89
CA PRO A 416 24.42 30.92 17.37
C PRO A 416 25.40 30.20 18.31
N GLU A 417 25.63 28.90 18.08
CA GLU A 417 26.68 28.15 18.79
C GLU A 417 28.06 28.73 18.45
N TYR A 418 28.66 29.45 19.41
CA TYR A 418 29.88 30.24 19.21
C TYR A 418 31.05 29.33 18.81
N GLY A 419 31.61 29.55 17.61
CA GLY A 419 32.83 28.86 17.15
C GLY A 419 32.64 27.74 16.12
N LYS A 420 31.42 27.42 15.67
CA LYS A 420 31.20 26.62 14.45
C LYS A 420 30.59 27.46 13.34
N GLY A 421 30.90 27.11 12.09
CA GLY A 421 30.48 27.85 10.90
C GLY A 421 28.97 28.10 10.88
N THR A 422 28.59 29.37 10.92
CA THR A 422 27.19 29.81 11.00
C THR A 422 26.50 29.59 9.66
N VAL A 423 25.82 28.45 9.51
CA VAL A 423 24.89 28.17 8.40
C VAL A 423 23.93 29.34 8.27
N SER A 424 23.87 29.96 7.09
CA SER A 424 23.19 31.25 6.96
C SER A 424 21.69 31.14 7.29
N VAL A 425 21.12 32.14 7.98
CA VAL A 425 19.68 32.16 8.32
C VAL A 425 18.83 32.04 7.05
N ARG A 426 19.25 32.71 5.96
CA ARG A 426 18.69 32.56 4.61
C ARG A 426 18.66 31.10 4.14
N ARG A 427 19.75 30.34 4.34
CA ARG A 427 19.84 28.92 3.98
C ARG A 427 18.92 28.05 4.84
N MET A 428 18.83 28.29 6.16
CA MET A 428 17.87 27.58 7.02
C MET A 428 16.42 27.78 6.56
N TYR A 429 16.01 29.03 6.27
CA TYR A 429 14.67 29.29 5.73
C TYR A 429 14.47 28.67 4.35
N ALA A 430 15.47 28.73 3.47
CA ALA A 430 15.40 28.07 2.15
C ALA A 430 15.21 26.55 2.27
N GLY A 431 15.95 25.88 3.18
CA GLY A 431 15.78 24.44 3.46
C GLY A 431 14.38 24.10 3.97
N LYS A 432 13.89 24.83 4.98
CA LYS A 432 12.54 24.66 5.55
C LYS A 432 11.44 24.80 4.49
N VAL A 433 11.50 25.87 3.68
CA VAL A 433 10.51 26.13 2.62
C VAL A 433 10.62 25.09 1.49
N LEU A 434 11.82 24.74 1.04
CA LEU A 434 12.03 23.82 -0.08
C LEU A 434 11.61 22.38 0.26
N ALA A 435 11.87 21.93 1.48
CA ALA A 435 11.39 20.65 2.00
C ALA A 435 9.85 20.63 2.08
N ALA A 436 9.22 21.69 2.62
CA ALA A 436 7.76 21.81 2.72
C ALA A 436 7.06 21.86 1.35
N VAL A 437 7.58 22.66 0.41
CA VAL A 437 7.05 22.75 -0.97
C VAL A 437 7.14 21.41 -1.67
N ASN A 438 8.26 20.69 -1.56
CA ASN A 438 8.38 19.35 -2.14
C ASN A 438 7.47 18.33 -1.46
N LEU A 439 7.35 18.35 -0.13
CA LEU A 439 6.43 17.48 0.59
C LEU A 439 4.98 17.69 0.11
N GLY A 440 4.55 18.94 -0.09
CA GLY A 440 3.26 19.28 -0.70
C GLY A 440 3.10 18.77 -2.13
N ILE A 441 4.03 19.11 -3.04
CA ILE A 441 3.97 18.72 -4.47
C ILE A 441 3.91 17.20 -4.62
N TRP A 442 4.80 16.46 -3.97
CA TRP A 442 4.89 15.01 -4.15
C TRP A 442 3.81 14.23 -3.39
N SER A 443 3.28 14.78 -2.28
CA SER A 443 2.08 14.23 -1.64
C SER A 443 0.84 14.42 -2.51
N PHE A 444 0.65 15.59 -3.12
CA PHE A 444 -0.44 15.80 -4.10
C PHE A 444 -0.27 14.89 -5.32
N ASN A 445 0.96 14.73 -5.81
CA ASN A 445 1.25 13.80 -6.90
C ASN A 445 0.84 12.36 -6.56
N LEU A 446 1.17 11.86 -5.37
CA LEU A 446 0.81 10.50 -4.96
C LEU A 446 -0.69 10.34 -4.68
N PHE A 447 -1.23 11.13 -3.75
CA PHE A 447 -2.56 10.96 -3.17
C PHE A 447 -3.67 11.66 -3.96
N GLY A 448 -3.37 12.71 -4.73
CA GLY A 448 -4.35 13.39 -5.60
C GLY A 448 -4.36 12.85 -7.03
N VAL A 449 -3.20 12.42 -7.55
CA VAL A 449 -3.03 12.18 -9.00
C VAL A 449 -2.71 10.73 -9.34
N LEU A 450 -1.65 10.14 -8.79
CA LEU A 450 -1.21 8.78 -9.13
C LEU A 450 -2.20 7.71 -8.66
N ILE A 451 -2.54 7.69 -7.36
CA ILE A 451 -3.44 6.68 -6.79
C ILE A 451 -4.90 6.86 -7.25
N PRO A 452 -5.49 8.08 -7.29
CA PRO A 452 -6.89 8.25 -7.70
C PRO A 452 -7.13 8.20 -9.20
N VAL A 453 -6.21 8.74 -10.01
CA VAL A 453 -6.48 9.01 -11.44
C VAL A 453 -5.73 8.05 -12.35
N TYR A 454 -4.41 7.94 -12.22
CA TYR A 454 -3.62 7.15 -13.18
C TYR A 454 -3.64 5.65 -12.90
N LEU A 455 -3.56 5.22 -11.63
CA LEU A 455 -3.60 3.81 -11.27
C LEU A 455 -4.89 3.12 -11.77
N PRO A 456 -6.12 3.69 -11.57
CA PRO A 456 -7.34 3.08 -12.10
C PRO A 456 -7.45 3.14 -13.62
N ARG A 457 -6.92 4.20 -14.26
CA ARG A 457 -6.87 4.30 -15.73
C ARG A 457 -5.96 3.25 -16.34
N ALA A 458 -4.79 2.98 -15.76
CA ALA A 458 -3.86 1.94 -16.21
C ALA A 458 -4.51 0.55 -16.15
N PHE A 459 -5.09 0.20 -15.00
CA PHE A 459 -5.81 -1.07 -14.83
C PHE A 459 -7.05 -1.18 -15.74
N LYS A 460 -7.81 -0.10 -15.94
CA LYS A 460 -8.97 -0.07 -16.85
C LYS A 460 -8.55 -0.24 -18.31
N ARG A 461 -7.44 0.37 -18.75
CA ARG A 461 -6.89 0.18 -20.11
C ARG A 461 -6.45 -1.28 -20.32
N TYR A 462 -5.72 -1.83 -19.35
CA TYR A 462 -5.18 -3.19 -19.42
C TYR A 462 -6.28 -4.27 -19.45
N TYR A 463 -7.29 -4.20 -18.56
CA TYR A 463 -8.36 -5.20 -18.49
C TYR A 463 -9.60 -4.90 -19.35
N GLY A 464 -9.85 -3.64 -19.71
CA GLY A 464 -11.02 -3.25 -20.50
C GLY A 464 -10.93 -3.67 -21.96
N SER A 465 -9.71 -3.73 -22.50
CA SER A 465 -9.45 -4.11 -23.90
C SER A 465 -9.40 -5.63 -24.15
N SER A 466 -9.54 -6.48 -23.12
CA SER A 466 -9.45 -7.94 -23.23
C SER A 466 -10.72 -8.60 -23.81
N LYS A 467 -11.36 -8.00 -24.82
CA LYS A 467 -12.58 -8.49 -25.49
C LYS A 467 -12.53 -8.52 -27.02
N GLU A 468 -11.35 -8.31 -27.60
CA GLU A 468 -11.06 -8.46 -29.03
C GLU A 468 -10.36 -9.81 -29.31
N VAL A 469 -10.84 -10.87 -28.66
CA VAL A 469 -10.51 -12.29 -28.85
C VAL A 469 -11.76 -13.10 -28.53
#